data_AF-A0A0G0TWK6-F1
#
_entry.id   AF-A0A0G0TWK6-F1
#
_cell.length_a   1.000
_cell.length_b   1.000
_cell.length_c   1.000
_cell.angle_alpha   90.00
_cell.angle_beta   90.00
_cell.angle_gamma   90.00
#
_symmetry.space_group_name_H-M   'P 1'
#
loop_
_entity.id
_entity.type
_entity.pdbx_description
1 polymer ?
#
loop_
_entity_poly.entity_id
_entity_poly.type
_entity_poly.pdbx_seq_one_letter_code
_entity_poly.pdbx_strand_id
1 'polypeptide(L)'
;MNKLTFNTLFIASLLFFFSLSAGSIYAQTSQLNNSTDNHTAREEQEGKQIWEKLQAKQVECKTLTDDNYASLGEYFMGQMTGNSHEAMNNMMIQMMGEQGEEQMHIVMGKRLSGCDANAEIPQSGIGFMPMMWMMRGGQQFPFNQTGNSITSNWWGGFGWWFFQLIAVVWLIVGVLAAAWLFKQISKK
;
A
#
# COMPACT_ATOMS: atom_id res chain seq x y z
N MET A 1 35.90 25.05 58.41
CA MET A 1 35.50 24.03 57.40
C MET A 1 36.72 23.75 56.54
N ASN A 2 37.24 22.53 56.57
CA ASN A 2 38.47 22.16 55.87
C ASN A 2 38.21 22.15 54.35
N LYS A 3 39.19 22.54 53.53
CA LYS A 3 39.04 22.58 52.05
C LYS A 3 38.50 21.28 51.45
N LEU A 4 38.77 20.13 52.10
CA LEU A 4 38.23 18.81 51.73
C LEU A 4 36.70 18.69 51.93
N THR A 5 36.14 19.30 52.97
CA THR A 5 34.70 19.27 53.28
C THR A 5 33.89 20.18 52.36
N PHE A 6 34.50 21.25 51.84
CA PHE A 6 33.86 22.16 50.89
C PHE A 6 33.77 21.55 49.48
N ASN A 7 34.84 20.88 49.02
CA ASN A 7 34.87 20.21 47.71
C ASN A 7 33.91 19.01 47.62
N THR A 8 33.76 18.26 48.71
CA THR A 8 32.84 17.11 48.76
C THR A 8 31.37 17.54 48.75
N LEU A 9 31.02 18.63 49.44
CA LEU A 9 29.68 19.24 49.38
C LEU A 9 29.36 19.83 47.99
N PHE A 10 30.36 20.41 47.31
CA PHE A 10 30.16 21.01 45.99
C PHE A 10 29.93 19.94 44.90
N ILE A 11 30.66 18.82 44.94
CA ILE A 11 30.49 17.70 43.99
C ILE A 11 29.15 16.97 44.23
N ALA A 12 28.74 16.81 45.50
CA ALA A 12 27.44 16.21 45.83
C ALA A 12 26.25 17.06 45.32
N SER A 13 26.36 18.39 45.39
CA SER A 13 25.36 19.31 44.82
C SER A 13 25.26 19.16 43.29
N LEU A 14 26.39 19.07 42.60
CA LEU A 14 26.44 18.97 41.13
C LEU A 14 25.84 17.67 40.59
N LEU A 15 25.98 16.56 41.31
CA LEU A 15 25.36 15.27 40.97
C LEU A 15 23.85 15.24 41.24
N PHE A 16 23.36 16.03 42.20
CA PHE A 16 21.93 16.15 42.49
C PHE A 16 21.19 16.94 41.40
N PHE A 17 21.82 17.99 40.83
CA PHE A 17 21.26 18.75 39.70
C PHE A 17 21.25 17.96 38.39
N PHE A 18 22.22 17.08 38.14
CA PHE A 18 22.25 16.25 36.92
C PHE A 18 21.20 15.13 36.95
N SER A 19 20.71 14.76 38.13
CA SER A 19 19.65 13.75 38.30
C SER A 19 18.24 14.33 38.11
N LEU A 20 18.09 15.66 38.17
CA LEU A 20 16.79 16.35 38.03
C LEU A 20 16.47 16.78 36.59
N SER A 21 17.41 16.69 35.65
CA SER A 21 17.17 16.96 34.21
C SER A 21 16.79 15.72 33.41
N ALA A 22 16.94 14.51 33.97
CA ALA A 22 16.53 13.26 33.33
C ALA A 22 15.02 12.95 33.51
N GLY A 23 14.32 13.67 34.39
CA GLY A 23 12.88 13.48 34.66
C GLY A 23 11.92 14.32 33.81
N SER A 24 12.44 15.26 32.99
CA SER A 24 11.61 16.29 32.36
C SER A 24 11.49 16.19 30.84
N ILE A 25 12.06 15.16 30.20
CA ILE A 25 11.99 14.93 28.75
C ILE A 25 10.81 14.00 28.35
N TYR A 26 9.96 13.61 29.32
CA TYR A 26 8.76 12.78 29.04
C TYR A 26 7.43 13.53 29.12
N ALA A 27 7.43 14.86 29.29
CA ALA A 27 6.19 15.63 29.48
C ALA A 27 5.83 16.56 28.31
N GLN A 28 6.29 16.24 27.09
CA GLN A 28 5.87 16.97 25.89
C GLN A 28 5.83 16.08 24.64
N THR A 29 5.14 14.95 24.74
CA THR A 29 4.37 14.44 23.61
C THR A 29 2.93 14.73 23.96
N SER A 30 2.48 15.87 23.45
CA SER A 30 1.16 16.08 22.87
C SER A 30 0.20 14.91 23.10
N GLN A 31 -0.90 15.24 23.77
CA GLN A 31 -2.19 14.56 23.70
C GLN A 31 -2.49 14.15 22.25
N LEU A 32 -1.94 13.02 21.80
CA LEU A 32 -2.64 12.16 20.89
C LEU A 32 -3.75 11.62 21.75
N ASN A 33 -4.93 12.22 21.64
CA ASN A 33 -6.16 11.53 21.97
C ASN A 33 -6.14 10.27 21.10
N ASN A 34 -5.53 9.22 21.64
CA ASN A 34 -5.80 7.84 21.30
C ASN A 34 -7.26 7.67 21.69
N SER A 35 -8.17 8.15 20.85
CA SER A 35 -9.49 7.54 20.79
C SER A 35 -9.19 6.14 20.32
N THR A 36 -8.96 5.23 21.27
CA THR A 36 -9.18 3.79 21.08
C THR A 36 -10.67 3.54 20.90
N ASP A 37 -11.36 4.43 20.19
CA ASP A 37 -12.60 4.12 19.55
C ASP A 37 -12.22 3.14 18.46
N ASN A 38 -12.95 2.04 18.39
CA ASN A 38 -12.98 1.17 17.22
C ASN A 38 -13.59 1.92 16.01
N HIS A 39 -13.25 3.19 15.80
CA HIS A 39 -13.77 4.06 14.76
C HIS A 39 -13.44 3.46 13.40
N THR A 40 -12.15 3.25 13.13
CA THR A 40 -11.66 2.59 11.92
C THR A 40 -12.24 1.19 11.75
N ALA A 41 -12.32 0.39 12.83
CA ALA A 41 -12.90 -0.95 12.75
C ALA A 41 -14.41 -0.93 12.44
N ARG A 42 -15.15 0.05 12.95
CA ARG A 42 -16.56 0.27 12.63
C ARG A 42 -16.73 0.70 11.18
N GLU A 43 -15.93 1.64 10.71
CA GLU A 43 -15.97 2.13 9.32
C GLU A 43 -15.63 1.04 8.32
N GLU A 44 -14.62 0.21 8.61
CA GLU A 44 -14.31 -0.99 7.82
C GLU A 44 -15.51 -1.96 7.77
N GLN A 45 -16.22 -2.13 8.89
CA GLN A 45 -17.39 -3.01 8.94
C GLN A 45 -18.57 -2.44 8.14
N GLU A 46 -18.80 -1.14 8.20
CA GLU A 46 -19.82 -0.44 7.39
C GLU A 46 -19.50 -0.59 5.90
N GLY A 47 -18.24 -0.35 5.51
CA GLY A 47 -17.76 -0.56 4.15
C GLY A 47 -17.91 -2.00 3.68
N LYS A 48 -17.61 -2.98 4.54
CA LYS A 48 -17.79 -4.40 4.23
C LYS A 48 -19.25 -4.74 3.93
N GLN A 49 -20.20 -4.21 4.70
CA GLN A 49 -21.63 -4.45 4.46
C GLN A 49 -22.09 -3.86 3.12
N ILE A 50 -21.61 -2.66 2.78
CA ILE A 50 -21.89 -2.04 1.48
C ILE A 50 -21.28 -2.89 0.35
N TRP A 51 -20.04 -3.36 0.53
CA TRP A 51 -19.36 -4.22 -0.42
C TRP A 51 -20.10 -5.53 -0.67
N GLU A 52 -20.57 -6.20 0.39
CA GLU A 52 -21.36 -7.43 0.28
C GLU A 52 -22.68 -7.20 -0.48
N LYS A 53 -23.38 -6.09 -0.19
CA LYS A 53 -24.60 -5.71 -0.93
C LYS A 53 -24.32 -5.40 -2.40
N LEU A 54 -23.21 -4.72 -2.69
CA LEU A 54 -22.80 -4.40 -4.06
C LEU A 54 -22.47 -5.68 -4.85
N GLN A 55 -21.71 -6.61 -4.24
CA GLN A 55 -21.38 -7.91 -4.82
C GLN A 55 -22.63 -8.79 -5.03
N ALA A 56 -23.59 -8.72 -4.10
CA ALA A 56 -24.88 -9.38 -4.22
C ALA A 56 -25.86 -8.68 -5.18
N LYS A 57 -25.45 -7.57 -5.82
CA LYS A 57 -26.27 -6.74 -6.72
C LYS A 57 -27.55 -6.18 -6.07
N GLN A 58 -27.53 -6.01 -4.75
CA GLN A 58 -28.63 -5.42 -3.98
C GLN A 58 -28.59 -3.89 -4.02
N VAL A 59 -27.40 -3.32 -4.24
CA VAL A 59 -27.17 -1.89 -4.47
C VAL A 59 -26.36 -1.71 -5.74
N GLU A 60 -26.53 -0.59 -6.43
CA GLU A 60 -25.80 -0.27 -7.65
C GLU A 60 -24.87 0.93 -7.43
N CYS A 61 -23.78 1.02 -8.20
CA CYS A 61 -22.84 2.13 -8.14
C CYS A 61 -23.52 3.52 -8.22
N LYS A 62 -24.57 3.64 -9.02
CA LYS A 62 -25.31 4.91 -9.19
C LYS A 62 -26.10 5.34 -7.94
N THR A 63 -26.35 4.41 -7.03
CA THR A 63 -27.11 4.64 -5.79
C THR A 63 -26.20 4.88 -4.58
N LEU A 64 -24.89 4.71 -4.74
CA LEU A 64 -23.92 4.96 -3.68
C LEU A 64 -23.59 6.46 -3.60
N THR A 65 -23.59 7.00 -2.39
CA THR A 65 -23.14 8.36 -2.07
C THR A 65 -21.63 8.39 -1.84
N ASP A 66 -21.05 9.58 -1.76
CA ASP A 66 -19.65 9.74 -1.40
C ASP A 66 -19.34 9.14 -0.02
N ASP A 67 -20.20 9.30 0.98
CA ASP A 67 -20.06 8.63 2.29
C ASP A 67 -19.97 7.09 2.16
N ASN A 68 -20.81 6.50 1.30
CA ASN A 68 -20.74 5.05 1.05
C ASN A 68 -19.41 4.66 0.39
N TYR A 69 -18.89 5.52 -0.48
CA TYR A 69 -17.58 5.31 -1.10
C TYR A 69 -16.43 5.53 -0.11
N ALA A 70 -16.56 6.47 0.83
CA ALA A 70 -15.61 6.65 1.92
C ALA A 70 -15.53 5.37 2.76
N SER A 71 -16.67 4.84 3.23
CA SER A 71 -16.70 3.58 3.99
C SER A 71 -16.15 2.39 3.18
N LEU A 72 -16.45 2.31 1.87
CA LEU A 72 -15.82 1.31 1.00
C LEU A 72 -14.29 1.48 0.93
N GLY A 73 -13.82 2.71 0.86
CA GLY A 73 -12.40 3.07 0.92
C GLY A 73 -11.74 2.57 2.19
N GLU A 74 -12.34 2.86 3.35
CA GLU A 74 -11.91 2.38 4.67
C GLU A 74 -11.81 0.85 4.69
N TYR A 75 -12.85 0.15 4.24
CA TYR A 75 -12.85 -1.32 4.17
C TYR A 75 -11.70 -1.85 3.30
N PHE A 76 -11.51 -1.30 2.10
CA PHE A 76 -10.43 -1.75 1.24
C PHE A 76 -9.06 -1.40 1.83
N MET A 77 -8.92 -0.24 2.46
CA MET A 77 -7.68 0.14 3.12
C MET A 77 -7.36 -0.78 4.29
N GLY A 78 -8.35 -1.15 5.09
CA GLY A 78 -8.24 -2.16 6.13
C GLY A 78 -7.80 -3.52 5.57
N GLN A 79 -8.38 -3.97 4.44
CA GLN A 79 -7.93 -5.19 3.76
C GLN A 79 -6.46 -5.11 3.28
N MET A 80 -5.99 -3.91 2.96
CA MET A 80 -4.65 -3.68 2.40
C MET A 80 -3.58 -3.51 3.48
N THR A 81 -3.92 -2.89 4.61
CA THR A 81 -2.99 -2.47 5.66
C THR A 81 -3.15 -3.27 6.96
N GLY A 82 -4.26 -3.98 7.12
CA GLY A 82 -4.58 -4.73 8.33
C GLY A 82 -4.54 -3.83 9.57
N ASN A 83 -3.87 -4.28 10.61
CA ASN A 83 -3.77 -3.57 11.89
C ASN A 83 -3.05 -2.20 11.80
N SER A 84 -2.48 -1.84 10.66
CA SER A 84 -1.82 -0.55 10.45
C SER A 84 -2.74 0.52 9.86
N HIS A 85 -4.03 0.20 9.62
CA HIS A 85 -4.97 1.13 9.00
C HIS A 85 -5.10 2.45 9.78
N GLU A 86 -5.35 2.38 11.09
CA GLU A 86 -5.47 3.58 11.94
C GLU A 86 -4.19 4.44 11.91
N ALA A 87 -3.02 3.81 11.96
CA ALA A 87 -1.74 4.52 11.85
C ALA A 87 -1.60 5.20 10.47
N MET A 88 -2.18 4.60 9.43
CA MET A 88 -2.20 5.15 8.10
C MET A 88 -3.18 6.31 7.94
N ASN A 89 -4.38 6.25 8.55
CA ASN A 89 -5.32 7.38 8.59
C ASN A 89 -4.67 8.58 9.27
N ASN A 90 -4.01 8.36 10.40
CA ASN A 90 -3.24 9.39 11.09
C ASN A 90 -2.13 9.99 10.20
N MET A 91 -1.42 9.17 9.44
CA MET A 91 -0.41 9.64 8.49
C MET A 91 -1.04 10.46 7.35
N MET A 92 -2.18 10.02 6.81
CA MET A 92 -2.91 10.78 5.78
C MET A 92 -3.37 12.13 6.33
N ILE A 93 -4.01 12.15 7.48
CA ILE A 93 -4.46 13.39 8.12
C ILE A 93 -3.28 14.35 8.34
N GLN A 94 -2.11 13.85 8.76
CA GLN A 94 -0.91 14.69 8.92
C GLN A 94 -0.39 15.28 7.60
N MET A 95 -0.52 14.55 6.49
CA MET A 95 0.01 14.97 5.19
C MET A 95 -0.97 15.80 4.35
N MET A 96 -2.26 15.49 4.40
CA MET A 96 -3.29 16.05 3.53
C MET A 96 -4.49 16.64 4.28
N GLY A 97 -4.50 16.59 5.62
CA GLY A 97 -5.63 17.00 6.45
C GLY A 97 -6.76 15.96 6.45
N GLU A 98 -7.73 16.15 7.35
CA GLU A 98 -8.91 15.28 7.48
C GLU A 98 -9.70 15.20 6.17
N GLN A 99 -9.94 16.33 5.52
CA GLN A 99 -10.63 16.37 4.21
C GLN A 99 -9.86 15.63 3.11
N GLY A 100 -8.52 15.64 3.18
CA GLY A 100 -7.70 14.92 2.21
C GLY A 100 -7.82 13.41 2.36
N GLU A 101 -7.79 12.94 3.61
CA GLU A 101 -7.94 11.53 3.97
C GLU A 101 -9.30 10.99 3.51
N GLU A 102 -10.38 11.71 3.81
CA GLU A 102 -11.74 11.32 3.41
C GLU A 102 -11.90 11.25 1.88
N GLN A 103 -11.37 12.26 1.16
CA GLN A 103 -11.39 12.25 -0.31
C GLN A 103 -10.56 11.10 -0.89
N MET A 104 -9.45 10.74 -0.24
CA MET A 104 -8.64 9.60 -0.63
C MET A 104 -9.43 8.29 -0.46
N HIS A 105 -10.18 8.14 0.63
CA HIS A 105 -11.06 7.00 0.85
C HIS A 105 -12.22 6.94 -0.15
N ILE A 106 -12.84 8.06 -0.48
CA ILE A 106 -13.89 8.11 -1.53
C ILE A 106 -13.34 7.63 -2.87
N VAL A 107 -12.19 8.16 -3.30
CA VAL A 107 -11.58 7.78 -4.59
C VAL A 107 -11.13 6.33 -4.57
N MET A 108 -10.59 5.87 -3.45
CA MET A 108 -10.22 4.46 -3.24
C MET A 108 -11.44 3.55 -3.34
N GLY A 109 -12.53 3.88 -2.66
CA GLY A 109 -13.79 3.16 -2.71
C GLY A 109 -14.36 3.10 -4.12
N LYS A 110 -14.42 4.23 -4.84
CA LYS A 110 -14.91 4.29 -6.24
C LYS A 110 -14.12 3.40 -7.19
N ARG A 111 -12.78 3.44 -7.10
CA ARG A 111 -11.91 2.68 -7.99
C ARG A 111 -11.88 1.19 -7.67
N LEU A 112 -11.73 0.83 -6.38
CA LEU A 112 -11.61 -0.56 -5.96
C LEU A 112 -12.94 -1.31 -5.95
N SER A 113 -14.06 -0.61 -5.81
CA SER A 113 -15.39 -1.21 -6.03
C SER A 113 -15.70 -1.46 -7.51
N GLY A 114 -14.90 -0.92 -8.43
CA GLY A 114 -15.14 -0.99 -9.88
C GLY A 114 -16.25 -0.06 -10.38
N CYS A 115 -16.78 0.81 -9.52
CA CYS A 115 -17.84 1.75 -9.86
C CYS A 115 -17.34 2.93 -10.71
N ASP A 116 -16.13 3.41 -10.43
CA ASP A 116 -15.45 4.42 -11.24
C ASP A 116 -13.93 4.23 -11.16
N ALA A 117 -13.37 3.52 -12.14
CA ALA A 117 -11.94 3.26 -12.23
C ALA A 117 -11.10 4.51 -12.54
N ASN A 118 -11.74 5.58 -13.04
CA ASN A 118 -11.06 6.80 -13.47
C ASN A 118 -11.22 7.96 -12.48
N ALA A 119 -11.89 7.75 -11.35
CA ALA A 119 -12.12 8.77 -10.33
C ALA A 119 -10.83 9.55 -10.04
N GLU A 120 -10.84 10.87 -10.18
CA GLU A 120 -9.62 11.68 -10.11
C GLU A 120 -8.96 11.57 -8.73
N ILE A 121 -7.64 11.34 -8.69
CA ILE A 121 -6.91 11.38 -7.41
C ILE A 121 -6.74 12.85 -7.05
N PRO A 122 -7.14 13.29 -5.85
CA PRO A 122 -6.90 14.66 -5.42
C PRO A 122 -5.40 14.99 -5.50
N GLN A 123 -5.04 16.23 -5.86
CA GLN A 123 -3.63 16.61 -6.02
C GLN A 123 -2.78 16.34 -4.75
N SER A 124 -3.41 16.42 -3.56
CA SER A 124 -2.83 16.04 -2.27
C SER A 124 -2.57 14.54 -2.10
N GLY A 125 -3.31 13.68 -2.80
CA GLY A 125 -3.18 12.21 -2.77
C GLY A 125 -2.14 11.64 -3.75
N ILE A 126 -1.66 12.44 -4.72
CA ILE A 126 -0.67 11.99 -5.73
C ILE A 126 0.65 11.55 -5.06
N GLY A 127 1.05 12.18 -3.96
CA GLY A 127 2.25 11.79 -3.20
C GLY A 127 2.04 10.56 -2.29
N PHE A 128 0.80 10.28 -1.91
CA PHE A 128 0.47 9.18 -0.99
C PHE A 128 0.36 7.83 -1.70
N MET A 129 -0.19 7.81 -2.92
CA MET A 129 -0.29 6.60 -3.74
C MET A 129 1.06 5.86 -3.94
N PRO A 130 2.17 6.53 -4.33
CA PRO A 130 3.49 5.90 -4.44
C PRO A 130 3.99 5.31 -3.11
N MET A 131 3.68 5.95 -1.97
CA MET A 131 4.06 5.49 -0.64
C MET A 131 3.33 4.18 -0.30
N MET A 132 2.01 4.13 -0.53
CA MET A 132 1.18 2.92 -0.42
C MET A 132 1.73 1.77 -1.28
N TRP A 133 2.19 2.07 -2.50
CA TRP A 133 2.78 1.10 -3.42
C TRP A 133 4.11 0.51 -2.93
N MET A 134 4.98 1.32 -2.31
CA MET A 134 6.23 0.82 -1.72
C MET A 134 5.97 -0.05 -0.49
N MET A 135 4.99 0.30 0.34
CA MET A 135 4.70 -0.42 1.58
C MET A 135 4.22 -1.86 1.37
N ARG A 136 3.56 -2.14 0.23
CA ARG A 136 3.06 -3.48 -0.14
C ARG A 136 4.06 -4.32 -0.96
N GLY A 137 5.32 -3.88 -1.05
CA GLY A 137 6.37 -4.65 -1.72
C GLY A 137 6.17 -4.82 -3.22
N GLY A 138 5.68 -3.78 -3.92
CA GLY A 138 5.58 -3.77 -5.38
C GLY A 138 4.49 -4.71 -5.95
N GLN A 139 3.65 -5.31 -5.11
CA GLN A 139 2.46 -6.00 -5.59
C GLN A 139 1.46 -4.97 -6.10
N GLN A 140 1.29 -4.96 -7.43
CA GLN A 140 0.43 -4.02 -8.12
C GLN A 140 -0.96 -4.02 -7.50
N PHE A 141 -1.40 -2.87 -6.98
CA PHE A 141 -2.79 -2.72 -6.65
C PHE A 141 -3.63 -2.90 -7.93
N PRO A 142 -4.82 -3.48 -7.87
CA PRO A 142 -5.77 -3.48 -8.98
C PRO A 142 -6.39 -2.09 -9.22
N PHE A 143 -5.69 -1.02 -8.84
CA PHE A 143 -6.07 0.37 -9.11
C PHE A 143 -5.95 0.77 -10.59
N ASN A 144 -5.37 -0.10 -11.41
CA ASN A 144 -5.27 0.10 -12.85
C ASN A 144 -5.21 -1.25 -13.57
N GLN A 145 -6.35 -1.93 -13.67
CA GLN A 145 -6.54 -2.97 -14.68
C GLN A 145 -7.34 -2.44 -15.87
N THR A 146 -7.07 -1.19 -16.29
CA THR A 146 -7.43 -0.72 -17.64
C THR A 146 -6.41 0.33 -18.10
N GLY A 147 -5.23 -0.09 -18.53
CA GLY A 147 -4.33 0.81 -19.23
C GLY A 147 -2.85 0.53 -19.00
N ASN A 148 -2.25 -0.16 -19.99
CA ASN A 148 -0.83 -0.08 -20.33
C ASN A 148 0.14 -0.12 -19.15
N SER A 149 0.47 -1.34 -18.75
CA SER A 149 1.72 -1.68 -18.08
C SER A 149 2.92 -1.35 -18.99
N ILE A 150 3.29 -0.07 -19.07
CA ILE A 150 4.51 0.39 -19.75
C ILE A 150 5.78 -0.13 -19.06
N THR A 151 5.68 -0.69 -17.85
CA THR A 151 6.82 -1.25 -17.11
C THR A 151 6.90 -2.78 -17.11
N SER A 152 5.97 -3.50 -17.73
CA SER A 152 6.08 -4.97 -17.94
C SER A 152 6.51 -5.36 -19.36
N ASN A 153 6.58 -4.38 -20.28
CA ASN A 153 6.69 -4.66 -21.71
C ASN A 153 8.12 -4.76 -22.26
N TRP A 154 9.15 -4.56 -21.43
CA TRP A 154 10.55 -4.75 -21.85
C TRP A 154 10.96 -6.23 -21.93
N TRP A 155 10.31 -7.10 -21.14
CA TRP A 155 10.54 -8.55 -21.15
C TRP A 155 9.40 -9.35 -21.84
N GLY A 156 8.21 -8.76 -21.99
CA GLY A 156 7.05 -9.45 -22.58
C GLY A 156 6.99 -9.42 -24.12
N GLY A 157 7.45 -8.34 -24.76
CA GLY A 157 7.33 -8.17 -26.21
C GLY A 157 8.54 -8.71 -27.01
N PHE A 158 9.75 -8.29 -26.63
CA PHE A 158 10.98 -8.61 -27.37
C PHE A 158 11.49 -10.03 -27.09
N GLY A 159 11.38 -10.49 -25.83
CA GLY A 159 11.79 -11.84 -25.44
C GLY A 159 10.92 -12.93 -26.08
N TRP A 160 9.60 -12.75 -26.06
CA TRP A 160 8.65 -13.72 -26.61
C TRP A 160 8.86 -13.98 -28.11
N TRP A 161 9.07 -12.92 -28.89
CA TRP A 161 9.34 -13.04 -30.32
C TRP A 161 10.66 -13.75 -30.60
N PHE A 162 11.70 -13.49 -29.80
CA PHE A 162 13.00 -14.13 -29.93
C PHE A 162 12.95 -15.63 -29.59
N PHE A 163 12.25 -16.01 -28.52
CA PHE A 163 12.02 -17.41 -28.17
C PHE A 163 11.21 -18.14 -29.24
N GLN A 164 10.22 -17.49 -29.86
CA GLN A 164 9.44 -18.06 -30.95
C GLN A 164 10.32 -18.36 -32.18
N LEU A 165 11.22 -17.45 -32.56
CA LEU A 165 12.13 -17.66 -33.69
C LEU A 165 13.11 -18.81 -33.43
N ILE A 166 13.68 -18.88 -32.23
CA ILE A 166 14.57 -19.98 -31.84
C ILE A 166 13.82 -21.31 -31.87
N ALA A 167 12.59 -21.36 -31.33
CA ALA A 167 11.77 -22.57 -31.32
C ALA A 167 11.46 -23.07 -32.75
N VAL A 168 11.14 -22.17 -33.69
CA VAL A 168 10.90 -22.53 -35.10
C VAL A 168 12.16 -23.09 -35.77
N VAL A 169 13.33 -22.49 -35.52
CA VAL A 169 14.61 -22.99 -36.05
C VAL A 169 14.90 -24.41 -35.55
N TRP A 170 14.72 -24.66 -34.25
CA TRP A 170 14.90 -26.00 -33.67
C TRP A 170 13.91 -27.03 -34.23
N LEU A 171 12.67 -26.62 -34.50
CA LEU A 171 11.66 -27.48 -35.11
C LEU A 171 12.08 -27.89 -36.53
N ILE A 172 12.55 -26.94 -37.35
CA ILE A 172 13.05 -27.23 -38.70
C ILE A 172 14.25 -28.17 -38.67
N VAL A 173 15.22 -27.93 -37.78
CA VAL A 173 16.38 -28.80 -37.60
C VAL A 173 15.94 -30.21 -37.17
N GLY A 174 14.99 -30.33 -36.25
CA GLY A 174 14.44 -31.61 -35.81
C GLY A 174 13.76 -32.39 -36.94
N VAL A 175 12.97 -31.72 -37.78
CA VAL A 175 12.29 -32.35 -38.93
C VAL A 175 13.29 -32.82 -39.98
N LEU A 176 14.32 -32.02 -40.29
CA LEU A 176 15.36 -32.41 -41.24
C LEU A 176 16.20 -33.58 -40.71
N ALA A 177 16.52 -33.58 -39.41
CA ALA A 177 17.23 -34.69 -38.76
C ALA A 177 16.39 -35.98 -38.76
N ALA A 178 15.08 -35.88 -38.48
CA ALA A 178 14.16 -37.01 -38.54
C ALA A 178 14.02 -37.57 -39.96
N ALA A 179 13.89 -36.70 -40.98
CA ALA A 179 13.83 -37.10 -42.38
C ALA A 179 15.14 -37.77 -42.84
N TRP A 180 16.30 -37.25 -42.38
CA TRP A 180 17.60 -37.85 -42.66
C TRP A 180 17.75 -39.22 -42.00
N LEU A 181 17.38 -39.37 -40.73
CA LEU A 181 17.36 -40.65 -40.02
C LEU A 181 16.42 -41.66 -40.68
N PHE A 182 15.22 -41.24 -41.08
CA PHE A 182 14.26 -42.12 -41.74
C PHE A 182 14.78 -42.61 -43.10
N LYS A 183 15.46 -41.75 -43.85
CA LYS A 183 16.14 -42.11 -45.10
C LYS A 183 17.33 -43.04 -44.89
N GLN A 184 18.03 -42.92 -43.77
CA GLN A 184 19.13 -43.82 -43.40
C GLN A 184 18.61 -45.20 -43.00
N ILE A 185 17.46 -45.27 -42.32
CA ILE A 185 16.80 -46.52 -41.92
C ILE A 185 16.18 -47.22 -43.12
N SER A 186 15.51 -46.50 -44.04
CA SER A 186 14.89 -47.09 -45.25
C SER A 186 15.89 -47.51 -46.34
N LYS A 187 17.19 -47.25 -46.15
CA LYS A 187 18.26 -47.70 -47.05
C LYS A 187 18.94 -49.01 -46.60
N LYS A 188 18.52 -49.58 -45.47
CA LYS A 188 18.80 -50.97 -45.09
C LYS A 188 17.64 -51.85 -45.53
#